data_AF-A0AAW6PWR1-F1
#
_entry.id   AF-A0AAW6PWR1-F1
#
_cell.length_a   1.000
_cell.length_b   1.000
_cell.length_c   1.000
_cell.angle_alpha   90.00
_cell.angle_beta   90.00
_cell.angle_gamma   90.00
#
_symmetry.space_group_name_H-M   'P 1'
#
loop_
_entity.id
_entity.type
_entity.pdbx_description
1 polymer ?
#
loop_
_entity_poly.entity_id
_entity_poly.type
_entity_poly.pdbx_seq_one_letter_code
_entity_poly.pdbx_strand_id
1 'polypeptide(L)'
;MTTLKESLSRSPATEYYFADLYDDLGVWSEGFSSQPPLACMAYGYARRIAAQALYAQGMFLHTDVESVGTVLLKLRQMTDQTVEFQEAAFAQAMEVLAYHPESDLAFVNTLSHWYNALIANGAPERQEPRSDMELFGLMAGHRCAMEQQEGNPKRSLH
;
A
#
# COMPACT_ATOMS: atom_id res chain seq x y z
N MET A 1 -8.56 -19.29 12.64
CA MET A 1 -7.32 -18.51 12.82
C MET A 1 -7.71 -17.07 12.77
N THR A 2 -7.28 -16.24 13.72
CA THR A 2 -7.57 -14.80 13.73
C THR A 2 -6.88 -14.14 12.55
N THR A 3 -7.63 -13.39 11.74
CA THR A 3 -7.08 -12.63 10.61
C THR A 3 -6.54 -11.27 11.05
N LEU A 4 -5.75 -10.61 10.19
CA LEU A 4 -5.32 -9.23 10.45
C LEU A 4 -6.53 -8.31 10.67
N LYS A 5 -7.56 -8.44 9.83
CA LYS A 5 -8.78 -7.64 9.89
C LYS A 5 -9.52 -7.79 11.22
N GLU A 6 -9.65 -9.01 11.71
CA GLU A 6 -10.36 -9.31 12.97
C GLU A 6 -9.62 -8.80 14.22
N SER A 7 -8.30 -8.68 14.15
CA SER A 7 -7.45 -8.27 15.27
C SER A 7 -7.09 -6.79 15.26
N LEU A 8 -7.33 -6.08 14.15
CA LEU A 8 -7.06 -4.65 14.01
C LEU A 8 -8.13 -3.83 14.76
N SER A 9 -7.72 -3.16 15.83
CA SER A 9 -8.54 -2.13 16.47
C SER A 9 -8.50 -0.87 15.63
N ARG A 10 -9.66 -0.29 15.33
CA ARG A 10 -9.77 0.90 14.48
C ARG A 10 -10.21 2.10 15.29
N SER A 11 -9.49 3.20 15.16
CA SER A 11 -9.84 4.45 15.81
C SER A 11 -9.64 5.62 14.85
N PRO A 12 -10.66 6.00 14.07
CA PRO A 12 -10.53 7.13 13.16
C PRO A 12 -10.22 8.40 13.98
N ALA A 13 -9.10 9.04 13.67
CA ALA A 13 -8.57 10.18 14.40
C ALA A 13 -8.42 11.41 13.51
N THR A 14 -8.33 11.20 12.19
CA THR A 14 -8.11 12.26 11.21
C THR A 14 -9.12 12.17 10.06
N GLU A 15 -9.05 13.11 9.13
CA GLU A 15 -9.79 13.05 7.86
C GLU A 15 -9.04 12.24 6.78
N TYR A 16 -7.88 11.65 7.12
CA TYR A 16 -7.00 10.95 6.20
C TYR A 16 -7.00 9.45 6.50
N TYR A 17 -7.72 8.71 5.68
CA TYR A 17 -7.91 7.27 5.81
C TYR A 17 -6.59 6.50 5.95
N PHE A 18 -5.59 6.83 5.11
CA PHE A 18 -4.31 6.12 5.14
C PHE A 18 -3.45 6.48 6.35
N ALA A 19 -3.64 7.66 6.95
CA ALA A 19 -2.95 8.03 8.18
C ALA A 19 -3.51 7.23 9.34
N ASP A 20 -4.85 7.21 9.49
CA ASP A 20 -5.54 6.44 10.50
C ASP A 20 -5.22 4.93 10.37
N LEU A 21 -5.25 4.40 9.15
CA LEU A 21 -4.87 3.01 8.89
C LEU A 21 -3.42 2.72 9.27
N TYR A 22 -2.49 3.62 8.95
CA TYR A 22 -1.08 3.44 9.28
C TYR A 22 -0.84 3.45 10.80
N ASP A 23 -1.55 4.31 11.53
CA ASP A 23 -1.48 4.37 12.99
C ASP A 23 -2.13 3.14 13.65
N ASP A 24 -3.31 2.72 13.19
CA ASP A 24 -3.98 1.50 13.66
C ASP A 24 -3.08 0.25 13.48
N LEU A 25 -2.44 0.13 12.31
CA LEU A 25 -1.46 -0.93 12.05
C LEU A 25 -0.25 -0.79 13.00
N GLY A 26 0.10 0.42 13.40
CA GLY A 26 1.25 0.70 14.27
C GLY A 26 1.00 0.13 15.66
N VAL A 27 -0.18 0.41 16.21
CA VAL A 27 -0.65 -0.15 17.48
C VAL A 27 -0.73 -1.67 17.39
N TRP A 28 -1.28 -2.22 16.29
CA TRP A 28 -1.37 -3.67 16.09
C TRP A 28 0.02 -4.34 16.13
N SER A 29 1.05 -3.66 15.64
CA SER A 29 2.42 -4.20 15.61
C SER A 29 3.05 -4.39 17.00
N GLU A 30 2.51 -3.80 18.06
CA GLU A 30 2.98 -4.04 19.43
C GLU A 30 2.73 -5.49 19.88
N GLY A 31 1.71 -6.15 19.32
CA GLY A 31 1.35 -7.54 19.61
C GLY A 31 2.03 -8.59 18.72
N PHE A 32 2.98 -8.18 17.86
CA PHE A 32 3.51 -9.00 16.75
C PHE A 32 3.94 -10.42 17.13
N SER A 33 4.58 -10.58 18.30
CA SER A 33 5.12 -11.87 18.77
C SER A 33 4.04 -12.92 19.04
N SER A 34 2.79 -12.52 19.15
CA SER A 34 1.64 -13.41 19.42
C SER A 34 0.80 -13.69 18.17
N GLN A 35 1.13 -13.08 17.03
CA GLN A 35 0.32 -13.14 15.82
C GLN A 35 0.73 -14.28 14.88
N PRO A 36 -0.22 -14.88 14.14
CA PRO A 36 0.10 -15.88 13.13
C PRO A 36 1.01 -15.29 12.02
N PRO A 37 1.97 -16.06 11.45
CA PRO A 37 2.84 -15.59 10.37
C PRO A 37 2.10 -14.97 9.18
N LEU A 38 0.93 -15.51 8.85
CA LEU A 38 0.08 -15.00 7.76
C LEU A 38 -0.40 -13.56 8.04
N ALA A 39 -0.86 -13.29 9.27
CA ALA A 39 -1.30 -11.96 9.68
C ALA A 39 -0.12 -10.97 9.73
N CYS A 40 1.06 -11.44 10.17
CA CYS A 40 2.30 -10.68 10.15
C CYS A 40 2.69 -10.24 8.73
N MET A 41 2.62 -11.15 7.76
CA MET A 41 2.92 -10.83 6.36
C MET A 41 1.85 -9.90 5.75
N ALA A 42 0.57 -10.14 6.06
CA ALA A 42 -0.53 -9.25 5.65
C ALA A 42 -0.35 -7.83 6.19
N TYR A 43 0.07 -7.68 7.45
CA TYR A 43 0.42 -6.39 8.04
C TYR A 43 1.51 -5.69 7.23
N GLY A 44 2.55 -6.42 6.83
CA GLY A 44 3.63 -5.87 6.01
C GLY A 44 3.12 -5.30 4.69
N TYR A 45 2.23 -6.03 4.00
CA TYR A 45 1.61 -5.55 2.77
C TYR A 45 0.74 -4.32 3.00
N ALA A 46 -0.16 -4.37 3.99
CA ALA A 46 -1.05 -3.25 4.31
C ALA A 46 -0.26 -1.98 4.67
N ARG A 47 0.80 -2.12 5.49
CA ARG A 47 1.62 -0.99 5.92
C ARG A 47 2.43 -0.38 4.79
N ARG A 48 2.94 -1.20 3.86
CA ARG A 48 3.61 -0.70 2.65
C ARG A 48 2.65 0.08 1.76
N ILE A 49 1.45 -0.44 1.55
CA ILE A 49 0.44 0.23 0.72
C ILE A 49 0.04 1.57 1.35
N ALA A 50 -0.23 1.58 2.66
CA ALA A 50 -0.53 2.82 3.39
C ALA A 50 0.62 3.83 3.32
N ALA A 51 1.88 3.39 3.48
CA ALA A 51 3.04 4.28 3.37
C ALA A 51 3.19 4.88 1.96
N GLN A 52 2.95 4.08 0.90
CA GLN A 52 2.97 4.58 -0.48
C GLN A 52 1.85 5.62 -0.71
N ALA A 53 0.66 5.39 -0.18
CA ALA A 53 -0.46 6.34 -0.25
C ALA A 53 -0.15 7.63 0.52
N LEU A 54 0.39 7.53 1.74
CA LEU A 54 0.80 8.69 2.54
C LEU A 54 1.92 9.50 1.88
N TYR A 55 2.83 8.83 1.18
CA TYR A 55 3.84 9.50 0.38
C TYR A 55 3.20 10.22 -0.82
N ALA A 56 2.26 9.59 -1.52
CA ALA A 56 1.48 10.23 -2.59
C ALA A 56 0.64 11.41 -2.09
N GLN A 57 0.23 11.40 -0.83
CA GLN A 57 -0.46 12.49 -0.15
C GLN A 57 0.48 13.59 0.38
N GLY A 58 1.80 13.46 0.19
CA GLY A 58 2.77 14.43 0.69
C GLY A 58 2.99 14.41 2.20
N MET A 59 2.43 13.42 2.90
CA MET A 59 2.56 13.27 4.35
C MET A 59 3.85 12.56 4.74
N PHE A 60 4.26 11.58 3.94
CA PHE A 60 5.51 10.85 4.12
C PHE A 60 6.60 11.38 3.20
N LEU A 61 7.85 11.23 3.64
CA LEU A 61 9.02 11.32 2.79
C LEU A 61 9.24 10.00 2.05
N HIS A 62 9.99 10.06 0.95
CA HIS A 62 10.40 8.85 0.23
C HIS A 62 11.14 7.86 1.15
N THR A 63 11.99 8.38 2.05
CA THR A 63 12.76 7.59 3.02
C THR A 63 11.87 6.85 4.04
N ASP A 64 10.68 7.38 4.35
CA ASP A 64 9.71 6.68 5.20
C ASP A 64 9.18 5.42 4.51
N VAL A 65 8.91 5.49 3.20
CA VAL A 65 8.47 4.33 2.40
C VAL A 65 9.58 3.28 2.29
N GLU A 66 10.83 3.70 2.12
CA GLU A 66 12.00 2.80 2.09
C GLU A 66 12.19 2.05 3.41
N SER A 67 12.01 2.76 4.54
CA SER A 67 12.03 2.16 5.87
C SER A 67 10.98 1.06 6.03
N VAL A 68 9.74 1.32 5.59
CA VAL A 68 8.66 0.32 5.58
C VAL A 68 8.97 -0.85 4.63
N GLY A 69 9.61 -0.58 3.49
CA GLY A 69 10.10 -1.62 2.57
C GLY A 69 11.12 -2.55 3.23
N THR A 70 11.99 -2.02 4.07
CA THR A 70 12.97 -2.80 4.84
C THR A 70 12.29 -3.68 5.88
N VAL A 71 11.24 -3.20 6.54
CA VAL A 71 10.42 -4.01 7.46
C VAL A 71 9.75 -5.15 6.70
N LEU A 72 9.11 -4.87 5.56
CA LEU A 72 8.46 -5.90 4.73
C LEU A 72 9.44 -7.00 4.30
N LEU A 73 10.67 -6.63 3.92
CA LEU A 73 11.70 -7.58 3.55
C LEU A 73 12.06 -8.52 4.71
N LYS A 74 12.21 -7.98 5.92
CA LYS A 74 12.46 -8.79 7.13
C LYS A 74 11.31 -9.72 7.43
N LEU A 75 10.07 -9.26 7.28
CA LEU A 75 8.89 -10.10 7.47
C LEU A 75 8.88 -11.27 6.50
N ARG A 76 9.14 -11.02 5.21
CA ARG A 76 9.24 -12.09 4.21
C ARG A 76 10.35 -13.10 4.51
N GLN A 77 11.43 -12.68 5.17
CA GLN A 77 12.49 -13.60 5.62
C GLN A 77 12.09 -14.46 6.83
N MET A 78 11.16 -13.96 7.66
CA MET A 78 10.69 -14.64 8.87
C MET A 78 9.42 -15.47 8.65
N THR A 79 8.71 -15.25 7.54
CA THR A 79 7.50 -15.98 7.16
C THR A 79 7.75 -16.94 6.00
N ASP A 80 6.71 -17.68 5.60
CA ASP A 80 6.74 -18.52 4.42
C ASP A 80 6.93 -17.66 3.13
N GLN A 81 7.62 -18.23 2.14
CA GLN A 81 8.01 -17.57 0.88
C GLN A 81 7.33 -18.16 -0.35
N THR A 82 6.46 -19.15 -0.18
CA THR A 82 5.63 -19.71 -1.25
C THR A 82 4.70 -18.66 -1.85
N VAL A 83 4.39 -18.80 -3.14
CA VAL A 83 3.51 -17.88 -3.86
C VAL A 83 2.13 -17.87 -3.20
N GLU A 84 1.61 -19.05 -2.87
CA GLU A 84 0.29 -19.24 -2.27
C GLU A 84 0.17 -18.54 -0.92
N PHE A 85 1.21 -18.61 -0.08
CA PHE A 85 1.22 -17.90 1.19
C PHE A 85 1.26 -16.39 1.00
N GLN A 86 2.07 -15.91 0.05
CA GLN A 86 2.22 -14.49 -0.23
C GLN A 86 0.94 -13.89 -0.82
N GLU A 87 0.25 -14.62 -1.69
CA GLU A 87 -1.07 -14.26 -2.22
C GLU A 87 -2.13 -14.25 -1.13
N ALA A 88 -2.16 -15.25 -0.25
CA ALA A 88 -3.09 -15.29 0.89
C ALA A 88 -2.85 -14.13 1.86
N ALA A 89 -1.59 -13.79 2.14
CA ALA A 89 -1.22 -12.64 2.96
C ALA A 89 -1.66 -11.33 2.31
N PHE A 90 -1.43 -11.18 1.01
CA PHE A 90 -1.86 -10.00 0.26
C PHE A 90 -3.38 -9.87 0.23
N ALA A 91 -4.11 -10.97 0.05
CA ALA A 91 -5.57 -10.98 0.13
C ALA A 91 -6.09 -10.47 1.49
N GLN A 92 -5.49 -10.92 2.61
CA GLN A 92 -5.84 -10.37 3.94
C GLN A 92 -5.52 -8.88 4.08
N ALA A 93 -4.42 -8.40 3.48
CA ALA A 93 -4.11 -6.98 3.47
C ALA A 93 -5.17 -6.18 2.70
N MET A 94 -5.66 -6.70 1.57
CA MET A 94 -6.74 -6.08 0.80
C MET A 94 -8.05 -6.00 1.58
N GLU A 95 -8.38 -7.00 2.41
CA GLU A 95 -9.56 -6.95 3.28
C GLU A 95 -9.51 -5.81 4.31
N VAL A 96 -8.30 -5.41 4.74
CA VAL A 96 -8.06 -4.28 5.64
C VAL A 96 -8.15 -2.94 4.90
N LEU A 97 -7.70 -2.90 3.64
CA LEU A 97 -7.77 -1.71 2.79
C LEU A 97 -9.20 -1.42 2.30
N ALA A 98 -9.99 -2.47 2.07
CA ALA A 98 -11.36 -2.38 1.53
C ALA A 98 -12.39 -1.71 2.46
N TYR A 99 -11.96 -1.19 3.62
CA TYR A 99 -12.82 -0.36 4.47
C TYR A 99 -13.07 1.03 3.90
N HIS A 100 -12.15 1.51 3.05
CA HIS A 100 -12.47 2.61 2.15
C HIS A 100 -12.90 2.03 0.81
N PRO A 101 -14.12 2.33 0.29
CA PRO A 101 -14.65 1.70 -0.93
C PRO A 101 -13.76 1.87 -2.17
N GLU A 102 -13.03 2.98 -2.26
CA GLU A 102 -12.13 3.29 -3.38
C GLU A 102 -10.72 2.65 -3.25
N SER A 103 -10.41 2.03 -2.10
CA SER A 103 -9.13 1.34 -1.85
C SER A 103 -9.19 -0.13 -2.31
N ASP A 104 -9.53 -0.33 -3.59
CA ASP A 104 -9.64 -1.65 -4.21
C ASP A 104 -8.30 -2.14 -4.81
N LEU A 105 -8.31 -3.33 -5.42
CA LEU A 105 -7.12 -3.90 -6.05
C LEU A 105 -6.61 -3.05 -7.22
N ALA A 106 -7.51 -2.40 -7.98
CA ALA A 106 -7.12 -1.57 -9.10
C ALA A 106 -6.37 -0.33 -8.59
N PHE A 107 -6.88 0.33 -7.55
CA PHE A 107 -6.19 1.42 -6.85
C PHE A 107 -4.79 1.00 -6.38
N VAL A 108 -4.66 -0.13 -5.68
CA VAL A 108 -3.37 -0.60 -5.16
C VAL A 108 -2.36 -0.88 -6.27
N ASN A 109 -2.80 -1.52 -7.36
CA ASN A 109 -1.94 -1.79 -8.52
C ASN A 109 -1.49 -0.49 -9.18
N THR A 110 -2.40 0.46 -9.37
CA THR A 110 -2.09 1.77 -9.95
C THR A 110 -1.14 2.57 -9.05
N LEU A 111 -1.35 2.56 -7.73
CA LEU A 111 -0.47 3.21 -6.76
C LEU A 111 0.94 2.63 -6.79
N SER A 112 1.07 1.31 -6.81
CA SER A 112 2.36 0.64 -6.91
C SER A 112 3.07 0.98 -8.23
N HIS A 113 2.35 0.98 -9.35
CA HIS A 113 2.91 1.36 -10.65
C HIS A 113 3.35 2.83 -10.67
N TRP A 114 2.51 3.74 -10.19
CA TRP A 114 2.81 5.16 -10.06
C TRP A 114 4.06 5.40 -9.21
N TYR A 115 4.14 4.75 -8.05
CA TYR A 115 5.29 4.86 -7.14
C TYR A 115 6.57 4.40 -7.83
N ASN A 116 6.57 3.22 -8.44
CA ASN A 116 7.76 2.68 -9.11
C ASN A 116 8.20 3.55 -10.30
N ALA A 117 7.24 4.10 -11.07
CA ALA A 117 7.53 5.02 -12.15
C ALA A 117 8.17 6.31 -11.64
N LEU A 118 7.72 6.85 -10.51
CA LEU A 118 8.38 8.00 -9.88
C LEU A 118 9.81 7.67 -9.47
N ILE A 119 10.05 6.54 -8.80
CA ILE A 119 11.40 6.16 -8.37
C ILE A 119 12.34 6.06 -9.58
N ALA A 120 11.89 5.42 -10.66
CA ALA A 120 12.66 5.30 -11.88
C ALA A 120 13.05 6.65 -12.53
N ASN A 121 12.27 7.71 -12.25
CA ASN A 121 12.48 9.05 -12.79
C ASN A 121 13.10 10.04 -11.78
N GLY A 122 13.65 9.55 -10.66
CA GLY A 122 14.26 10.40 -9.63
C GLY A 122 13.20 11.08 -8.77
N ALA A 123 12.40 10.27 -8.06
CA ALA A 123 11.31 10.72 -7.21
C ALA A 123 11.73 11.90 -6.31
N PRO A 124 10.89 12.94 -6.17
CA PRO A 124 11.16 14.01 -5.24
C PRO A 124 11.09 13.48 -3.80
N GLU A 125 11.79 14.10 -2.87
CA GLU A 125 11.79 13.59 -1.49
C GLU A 125 10.42 13.67 -0.81
N ARG A 126 9.59 14.64 -1.21
CA ARG A 126 8.23 14.84 -0.72
C ARG A 126 7.31 15.24 -1.86
N GLN A 127 6.07 14.76 -1.82
CA GLN A 127 5.00 15.17 -2.73
C GLN A 127 4.24 16.40 -2.19
N GLU A 128 3.52 17.08 -3.07
CA GLU A 128 2.56 18.10 -2.62
C GLU A 128 1.46 17.48 -1.72
N PRO A 129 1.02 18.19 -0.66
CA PRO A 129 -0.06 17.73 0.20
C PRO A 129 -1.36 17.46 -0.57
N ARG A 130 -2.03 16.34 -0.28
CA ARG A 130 -3.32 15.97 -0.89
C ARG A 130 -4.27 15.35 0.13
N SER A 131 -5.56 15.62 -0.02
CA SER A 131 -6.66 14.87 0.61
C SER A 131 -6.77 13.45 0.07
N ASP A 132 -7.55 12.59 0.72
CA ASP A 132 -7.88 11.26 0.21
C ASP A 132 -8.55 11.33 -1.17
N MET A 133 -9.49 12.26 -1.36
CA MET A 133 -10.19 12.45 -2.64
C MET A 133 -9.21 12.82 -3.77
N GLU A 134 -8.24 13.69 -3.51
CA GLU A 134 -7.21 14.06 -4.49
C GLU A 134 -6.25 12.90 -4.79
N LEU A 135 -5.93 12.07 -3.78
CA LEU A 135 -5.15 10.86 -3.98
C LEU A 135 -5.88 9.87 -4.91
N PHE A 136 -7.15 9.58 -4.64
CA PHE A 136 -7.94 8.68 -5.48
C PHE A 136 -8.10 9.24 -6.91
N GLY A 137 -8.31 10.55 -7.04
CA GLY A 137 -8.33 11.24 -8.34
C GLY A 137 -7.01 11.12 -9.11
N LEU A 138 -5.88 11.29 -8.43
CA LEU A 138 -4.54 11.09 -9.02
C LEU A 138 -4.36 9.67 -9.54
N MET A 139 -4.75 8.66 -8.73
CA MET A 139 -4.65 7.26 -9.15
C MET A 139 -5.59 6.96 -10.32
N ALA A 140 -6.83 7.44 -10.30
CA ALA A 140 -7.75 7.27 -11.42
C ALA A 140 -7.19 7.87 -12.73
N GLY A 141 -6.62 9.08 -12.65
CA GLY A 141 -5.97 9.74 -13.79
C GLY A 141 -4.77 8.96 -14.32
N HIS A 142 -3.91 8.45 -13.43
CA HIS A 142 -2.75 7.63 -13.81
C HIS A 142 -3.17 6.33 -14.49
N ARG A 143 -4.19 5.65 -13.97
CA ARG A 143 -4.75 4.43 -14.58
C ARG A 143 -5.26 4.70 -15.99
N CYS A 144 -6.04 5.76 -16.19
CA CYS A 144 -6.50 6.14 -17.53
C CYS A 144 -5.33 6.42 -18.50
N ALA A 145 -4.25 7.05 -18.03
CA ALA A 145 -3.07 7.29 -18.85
C ALA A 145 -2.34 5.99 -19.24
N MET A 146 -2.28 4.99 -18.35
CA MET A 146 -1.71 3.68 -18.64
C MET A 146 -2.51 2.94 -19.73
N GLU A 147 -3.84 2.89 -19.58
CA GLU A 147 -4.74 2.23 -20.53
C GLU A 147 -4.64 2.83 -21.94
N GLN A 148 -4.47 4.15 -22.05
CA GLN A 148 -4.27 4.85 -23.32
C GLN A 148 -2.93 4.52 -23.99
N GLN A 149 -1.89 4.22 -23.21
CA GLN A 149 -0.59 3.82 -23.75
C GLN A 149 -0.59 2.37 -24.25
N GLU A 150 -1.30 1.48 -23.56
CA GLU A 150 -1.46 0.06 -23.96
C GLU A 150 -2.39 -0.09 -25.17
N GLY A 151 -3.41 0.77 -25.30
CA GLY A 151 -4.34 0.79 -26.43
C GLY A 151 -3.82 1.42 -27.72
N ASN A 152 -2.57 1.90 -27.79
CA ASN A 152 -2.01 2.57 -28.97
C ASN A 152 -1.13 1.62 -29.81
N PRO A 153 -1.63 1.04 -30.92
CA PRO A 153 -0.88 0.06 -31.74
C PRO A 153 0.32 0.65 -32.50
N LYS A 154 0.65 1.94 -32.36
CA LYS A 154 1.72 2.60 -33.13
C LYS A 154 3.11 2.55 -32.50
N ARG A 155 3.34 1.80 -31.41
CA ARG A 155 4.68 1.63 -30.81
C ARG A 155 5.39 0.31 -31.14
N SER A 156 4.82 -0.57 -31.97
CA SER A 156 5.45 -1.84 -32.36
C SER A 156 6.40 -1.77 -33.57
N LEU A 157 6.75 -0.58 -34.06
CA LEU A 157 7.70 -0.42 -35.17
C LEU A 157 8.55 0.84 -34.94
N HIS A 158 9.70 0.67 -34.30
CA HIS A 158 10.97 1.32 -34.69
C HIS A 158 12.16 0.56 -34.10
#